data_AF-A0A0F9JW93-F1
#
_entry.id   AF-A0A0F9JW93-F1
#
_cell.length_a   1.000
_cell.length_b   1.000
_cell.length_c   1.000
_cell.angle_alpha   90.00
_cell.angle_beta   90.00
_cell.angle_gamma   90.00
#
_symmetry.space_group_name_H-M   'P 1'
#
loop_
_entity.id
_entity.type
_entity.pdbx_description
1 polymer ?
#
loop_
_entity_poly.entity_id
_entity_poly.type
_entity_poly.pdbx_seq_one_letter_code
_entity_poly.pdbx_strand_id
1 'polypeptide(L)'
;MAYAQQIPDYDNPYSPIFTDKPVYTWTDKVKITIIAPSWNANKNAIDTIGGTEEHFVKISTGNKFLQPYKLVETDPRSGIFVGEVTLTGFSHDVDGDRMPDTNPRTFGNGPTDGFLETTRNTSVTISFEFADGVVLVHSVPIRWNIGTIKFLESQYLVDQIATIRTIDQDMNLNPETIDQIQIEIASDSDIAGITVNALETNQDSGVFEATITFSQSSTSSGNRLFVIPGDKLYGKYEDRTLPRPFSISGELNIIAKSSFESNIPAMKRTIIEKPIVTDSIGKVLDKLLVNNQLQIVSEIVNTQDFGQNFVYLMQITNEEGIVVSLSWIQGTFDANQSLE
;
A
#
# COMPACT_ATOMS: atom_id res chain seq x y z
N MET A 1 9.19 8.46 43.15
CA MET A 1 8.81 9.84 43.48
C MET A 1 10.08 10.65 43.59
N ALA A 2 10.44 11.40 42.55
CA ALA A 2 11.60 12.28 42.55
C ALA A 2 11.14 13.66 43.01
N TYR A 3 11.76 14.19 44.06
CA TYR A 3 11.54 15.57 44.50
C TYR A 3 12.06 16.52 43.41
N ALA A 4 11.25 17.51 43.03
CA ALA A 4 11.68 18.60 42.17
C ALA A 4 12.87 19.31 42.84
N GLN A 5 14.03 19.32 42.16
CA GLN A 5 15.20 20.07 42.60
C GLN A 5 14.85 21.56 42.47
N GLN A 6 14.71 22.24 43.61
CA GLN A 6 14.23 23.63 43.70
C GLN A 6 15.30 24.66 43.30
N ILE A 7 16.52 24.21 43.04
CA ILE A 7 17.64 25.00 42.53
C ILE A 7 18.20 24.20 41.33
N PRO A 8 18.34 24.81 40.14
CA PRO A 8 18.94 24.15 38.99
C PRO A 8 20.37 23.72 39.35
N ASP A 9 20.68 22.43 39.19
CA ASP A 9 22.05 21.96 39.20
C ASP A 9 22.67 22.33 37.84
N TYR A 10 23.46 23.38 37.79
CA TYR A 10 24.09 23.85 36.56
C TYR A 10 25.27 22.96 36.13
N ASP A 11 25.84 22.19 37.06
CA ASP A 11 26.94 21.25 36.77
C ASP A 11 26.40 19.91 36.23
N ASN A 12 25.17 19.54 36.59
CA ASN A 12 24.48 18.35 36.09
C ASN A 12 22.95 18.58 35.95
N PRO A 13 22.51 19.37 34.96
CA PRO A 13 21.10 19.72 34.82
C PRO A 13 20.26 18.52 34.42
N TYR A 14 19.22 18.22 35.21
CA TYR A 14 18.21 17.25 34.80
C TYR A 14 17.23 17.88 33.81
N SER A 15 17.57 17.81 32.53
CA SER A 15 16.70 18.27 31.44
C SER A 15 16.74 17.39 30.18
N PRO A 16 16.34 16.10 30.27
CA PRO A 16 16.37 15.19 29.14
C PRO A 16 15.42 15.64 28.02
N ILE A 17 15.88 15.45 26.78
CA ILE A 17 15.15 15.74 25.54
C ILE A 17 14.74 14.40 24.91
N PHE A 18 13.47 14.29 24.53
CA PHE A 18 12.87 13.12 23.88
C PHE A 18 12.15 13.50 22.59
N THR A 19 12.01 12.50 21.73
CA THR A 19 11.19 12.51 20.53
C THR A 19 10.21 11.34 20.53
N ASP A 20 9.12 11.42 19.77
CA ASP A 20 8.11 10.34 19.71
C ASP A 20 8.53 9.13 18.87
N LYS A 21 9.46 9.31 17.92
CA LYS A 21 10.01 8.23 17.09
C LYS A 21 11.54 8.11 17.28
N PRO A 22 12.11 6.88 17.21
CA PRO A 22 13.55 6.66 17.26
C PRO A 22 14.25 6.85 15.90
N VAL A 23 13.49 6.93 14.82
CA VAL A 23 13.90 7.23 13.44
C VAL A 23 12.72 7.94 12.79
N TYR A 24 12.99 8.97 12.00
CA TYR A 24 12.00 9.66 11.18
C TYR A 24 12.21 9.38 9.70
N THR A 25 11.17 9.55 8.89
CA THR A 25 11.32 9.84 7.47
C THR A 25 11.36 11.35 7.22
N TRP A 26 11.60 11.73 5.97
CA TRP A 26 11.90 13.09 5.52
C TRP A 26 10.76 14.13 5.61
N THR A 27 9.51 13.68 5.73
CA THR A 27 8.28 14.50 5.80
C THR A 27 7.47 14.29 7.09
N ASP A 28 8.01 13.49 8.02
CA ASP A 28 7.35 13.20 9.30
C ASP A 28 7.08 14.45 10.13
N LYS A 29 6.06 14.37 11.00
CA LYS A 29 5.93 15.26 12.14
C LYS A 29 6.77 14.75 13.32
N VAL A 30 7.62 15.61 13.86
CA VAL A 30 8.46 15.34 15.03
C VAL A 30 7.82 15.96 16.26
N LYS A 31 7.47 15.13 17.26
CA LYS A 31 6.97 15.60 18.55
C LYS A 31 8.12 15.61 19.55
N ILE A 32 8.33 16.75 20.19
CA ILE A 32 9.45 17.04 21.08
C ILE A 32 8.92 17.10 22.51
N THR A 33 9.67 16.50 23.44
CA THR A 33 9.42 16.63 24.87
C THR A 33 10.71 16.95 25.60
N ILE A 34 10.72 18.03 26.38
CA ILE A 34 11.82 18.38 27.28
C ILE A 34 11.29 18.37 28.71
N ILE A 35 11.90 17.58 29.58
CA ILE A 35 11.54 17.55 31.00
C ILE A 35 12.44 18.54 31.73
N ALA A 36 12.00 19.77 31.99
CA ALA A 36 12.78 20.82 32.64
C ALA A 36 12.09 21.38 33.91
N PRO A 37 12.05 20.64 35.04
CA PRO A 37 11.34 21.08 36.25
C PRO A 37 11.86 22.39 36.85
N SER A 38 13.13 22.75 36.60
CA SER A 38 13.73 24.01 37.04
C SER A 38 13.23 25.23 36.28
N TRP A 39 12.61 25.03 35.11
CA TRP A 39 12.05 26.07 34.25
C TRP A 39 10.53 26.27 34.46
N ASN A 40 9.94 25.51 35.38
CA ASN A 40 8.55 25.66 35.83
C ASN A 40 8.49 26.71 36.95
N ALA A 41 8.32 27.96 36.54
CA ALA A 41 8.37 29.13 37.40
C ALA A 41 6.99 29.49 37.96
N ASN A 42 5.92 29.34 37.17
CA ASN A 42 4.58 29.75 37.55
C ASN A 42 3.69 28.58 37.94
N LYS A 43 3.42 28.51 39.24
CA LYS A 43 2.57 27.49 39.85
C LYS A 43 1.13 27.43 39.34
N ASN A 44 0.61 28.45 38.66
CA ASN A 44 -0.79 28.52 38.23
C ASN A 44 -0.94 28.88 36.75
N ALA A 45 0.16 28.94 35.98
CA ALA A 45 0.13 29.24 34.56
C ALA A 45 0.92 28.19 33.79
N ILE A 46 0.72 28.18 32.47
CA ILE A 46 1.51 27.41 31.53
C ILE A 46 2.78 28.20 31.25
N ASP A 47 3.93 27.61 31.57
CA ASP A 47 5.23 28.21 31.28
C ASP A 47 5.70 27.88 29.85
N THR A 48 6.71 28.60 29.37
CA THR A 48 7.34 28.37 28.06
C THR A 48 8.85 28.42 28.16
N ILE A 49 9.54 27.62 27.34
CA ILE A 49 11.00 27.60 27.24
C ILE A 49 11.45 27.75 25.78
N GLY A 50 12.72 28.07 25.56
CA GLY A 50 13.34 28.01 24.23
C GLY A 50 13.04 29.16 23.28
N GLY A 51 12.13 30.07 23.66
CA GLY A 51 11.70 31.22 22.84
C GLY A 51 12.53 32.49 23.00
N THR A 52 13.60 32.48 23.80
CA THR A 52 14.48 33.64 24.05
C THR A 52 15.87 33.41 23.46
N GLU A 53 16.58 34.47 23.10
CA GLU A 53 17.95 34.39 22.54
C GLU A 53 18.99 33.91 23.56
N GLU A 54 18.76 34.11 24.86
CA GLU A 54 19.68 33.71 25.92
C GLU A 54 19.59 32.20 26.24
N HIS A 55 18.40 31.62 26.09
CA HIS A 55 18.09 30.23 26.45
C HIS A 55 17.18 29.60 25.42
N PHE A 56 17.67 29.51 24.18
CA PHE A 56 16.89 29.02 23.05
C PHE A 56 16.85 27.50 22.99
N VAL A 57 15.75 26.99 22.44
CA VAL A 57 15.74 25.67 21.82
C VAL A 57 16.01 25.88 20.34
N LYS A 58 16.92 25.09 19.80
CA LYS A 58 17.22 25.03 18.38
C LYS A 58 16.88 23.64 17.86
N ILE A 59 16.13 23.60 16.78
CA ILE A 59 15.83 22.36 16.04
C ILE A 59 16.52 22.47 14.69
N SER A 60 17.28 21.45 14.29
CA SER A 60 18.11 21.53 13.08
C SER A 60 18.20 20.22 12.32
N THR A 61 18.40 20.35 11.01
CA THR A 61 18.57 19.29 10.03
C THR A 61 19.68 19.72 9.07
N GLY A 62 20.89 19.17 9.23
CA GLY A 62 22.05 19.63 8.47
C GLY A 62 22.34 21.12 8.69
N ASN A 63 22.22 21.95 7.65
CA ASN A 63 22.44 23.40 7.71
C ASN A 63 21.16 24.23 7.92
N LYS A 64 19.99 23.59 7.99
CA LYS A 64 18.69 24.25 8.23
C LYS A 64 18.36 24.18 9.71
N PHE A 65 17.74 25.24 10.24
CA PHE A 65 17.39 25.30 11.65
C PHE A 65 16.24 26.26 11.94
N LEU A 66 15.56 25.99 13.05
CA LEU A 66 14.61 26.87 13.71
C LEU A 66 15.22 27.29 15.05
N GLN A 67 15.41 28.59 15.23
CA GLN A 67 15.99 29.19 16.44
C GLN A 67 15.62 30.69 16.48
N PRO A 68 15.16 31.22 17.63
CA PRO A 68 14.71 30.49 18.82
C PRO A 68 13.40 29.72 18.55
N TYR A 69 13.22 28.55 19.17
CA TYR A 69 12.02 27.74 19.03
C TYR A 69 11.34 27.52 20.38
N LYS A 70 10.09 27.97 20.52
CA LYS A 70 9.36 27.95 21.79
C LYS A 70 8.69 26.59 22.02
N LEU A 71 8.86 26.02 23.21
CA LEU A 71 8.05 24.90 23.71
C LEU A 71 7.13 25.36 24.85
N VAL A 72 6.03 24.65 25.04
CA VAL A 72 4.96 25.00 25.99
C VAL A 72 4.78 23.89 27.02
N GLU A 73 4.61 24.25 28.29
CA GLU A 73 4.35 23.29 29.36
C GLU A 73 3.02 22.54 29.15
N THR A 74 2.98 21.23 29.44
CA THR A 74 1.77 20.41 29.23
C THR A 74 0.61 20.77 30.16
N ASP A 75 0.93 21.13 31.41
CA ASP A 75 -0.02 21.48 32.47
C ASP A 75 0.69 22.39 33.46
N PRO A 76 -0.02 23.25 34.21
CA PRO A 76 0.60 24.04 35.26
C PRO A 76 1.33 23.12 36.26
N ARG A 77 2.61 23.39 36.47
CA ARG A 77 3.52 22.65 37.34
C ARG A 77 4.04 21.31 36.82
N SER A 78 3.83 20.93 35.57
CA SER A 78 4.34 19.65 35.07
C SER A 78 5.87 19.64 34.99
N GLY A 79 6.48 20.79 34.65
CA GLY A 79 7.90 20.84 34.26
C GLY A 79 8.20 20.03 33.00
N ILE A 80 7.18 19.72 32.20
CA ILE A 80 7.28 18.97 30.95
C ILE A 80 6.83 19.90 29.82
N PHE A 81 7.73 20.18 28.90
CA PHE A 81 7.51 21.12 27.79
C PHE A 81 7.45 20.36 26.47
N VAL A 82 6.46 20.67 25.66
CA VAL A 82 6.18 20.00 24.39
C VAL A 82 6.12 20.98 23.21
N GLY A 83 6.39 20.44 22.03
CA GLY A 83 6.19 21.12 20.76
C GLY A 83 6.32 20.15 19.59
N GLU A 84 5.98 20.61 18.40
CA GLU A 84 5.89 19.82 17.18
C GLU A 84 6.50 20.61 16.01
N VAL A 85 7.27 19.92 15.19
CA VAL A 85 7.81 20.45 13.94
C VAL A 85 7.53 19.47 12.81
N THR A 86 7.01 19.96 11.70
CA THR A 86 6.77 19.16 10.49
C THR A 86 8.00 19.23 9.59
N LEU A 87 8.57 18.08 9.29
CA LEU A 87 9.64 17.96 8.31
C LEU A 87 9.05 18.14 6.91
N THR A 88 9.75 18.83 6.01
CA THR A 88 9.19 19.21 4.69
C THR A 88 9.94 18.61 3.51
N GLY A 89 10.78 17.60 3.77
CA GLY A 89 11.59 16.98 2.73
C GLY A 89 12.56 17.97 2.08
N PHE A 90 12.93 17.62 0.85
CA PHE A 90 13.62 18.45 -0.12
C PHE A 90 12.95 18.22 -1.48
N SER A 91 13.19 19.10 -2.45
CA SER A 91 12.56 19.00 -3.78
C SER A 91 12.94 17.67 -4.44
N HIS A 92 11.95 16.80 -4.61
CA HIS A 92 12.12 15.45 -5.13
C HIS A 92 10.80 14.96 -5.74
N ASP A 93 10.92 14.21 -6.82
CA ASP A 93 9.85 13.58 -7.58
C ASP A 93 9.73 12.12 -7.11
N VAL A 94 8.64 11.81 -6.40
CA VAL A 94 8.40 10.49 -5.80
C VAL A 94 7.45 9.63 -6.63
N ASP A 95 6.72 10.19 -7.59
CA ASP A 95 5.74 9.45 -8.41
C ASP A 95 6.17 9.26 -9.89
N GLY A 96 7.23 9.94 -10.32
CA GLY A 96 7.82 9.83 -11.65
C GLY A 96 7.23 10.76 -12.71
N ASP A 97 6.39 11.74 -12.33
CA ASP A 97 5.74 12.66 -13.26
C ASP A 97 6.65 13.83 -13.73
N ARG A 98 7.89 13.88 -13.22
CA ARG A 98 8.92 14.92 -13.45
C ARG A 98 8.63 16.26 -12.77
N MET A 99 7.70 16.29 -11.83
CA MET A 99 7.44 17.41 -10.94
C MET A 99 7.78 17.03 -9.50
N PRO A 100 8.29 17.97 -8.68
CA PRO A 100 8.49 17.69 -7.25
C PRO A 100 7.16 17.61 -6.50
N ASP A 101 7.01 16.59 -5.65
CA ASP A 101 5.80 16.38 -4.83
C ASP A 101 5.87 17.04 -3.45
N THR A 102 7.04 17.57 -3.08
CA THR A 102 7.28 18.25 -1.81
C THR A 102 7.40 19.76 -1.99
N ASN A 103 7.12 20.50 -0.92
CA ASN A 103 7.33 21.95 -0.84
C ASN A 103 8.27 22.30 0.32
N PRO A 104 9.60 22.22 0.10
CA PRO A 104 10.60 22.37 1.15
C PRO A 104 10.63 23.79 1.71
N ARG A 105 10.61 23.92 3.04
CA ARG A 105 10.60 25.23 3.73
C ARG A 105 11.09 25.12 5.16
N THR A 106 11.74 26.18 5.63
CA THR A 106 12.21 26.30 7.03
C THR A 106 11.71 27.59 7.64
N PHE A 107 10.69 27.51 8.52
CA PHE A 107 10.17 28.66 9.27
C PHE A 107 9.30 28.20 10.46
N GLY A 108 8.93 29.12 11.33
CA GLY A 108 8.10 28.87 12.52
C GLY A 108 8.91 29.01 13.80
N ASN A 109 8.23 29.37 14.88
CA ASN A 109 8.87 29.73 16.16
C ASN A 109 8.28 28.94 17.34
N GLY A 110 7.42 27.96 17.07
CA GLY A 110 6.83 27.06 18.04
C GLY A 110 5.56 27.59 18.73
N PRO A 111 4.82 26.71 19.42
CA PRO A 111 5.20 25.33 19.70
C PRO A 111 4.76 24.32 18.64
N THR A 112 3.92 24.68 17.67
CA THR A 112 3.31 23.71 16.72
C THR A 112 3.27 24.20 15.27
N ASP A 113 3.93 25.32 14.95
CA ASP A 113 3.90 25.96 13.63
C ASP A 113 5.21 25.75 12.84
N GLY A 114 6.10 24.90 13.35
CA GLY A 114 7.42 24.70 12.79
C GLY A 114 7.37 23.88 11.50
N PHE A 115 8.00 24.39 10.44
CA PHE A 115 8.37 23.63 9.26
C PHE A 115 9.88 23.60 9.14
N LEU A 116 10.46 22.42 8.91
CA LEU A 116 11.90 22.25 8.82
C LEU A 116 12.27 21.43 7.57
N GLU A 117 13.01 22.05 6.66
CA GLU A 117 13.51 21.39 5.45
C GLU A 117 14.53 20.32 5.81
N THR A 118 14.48 19.18 5.13
CA THR A 118 15.37 18.04 5.40
C THR A 118 16.19 17.69 4.17
N THR A 119 17.08 16.70 4.31
CA THR A 119 17.74 16.05 3.18
C THR A 119 17.64 14.55 3.39
N ARG A 120 17.83 13.77 2.32
CA ARG A 120 17.65 12.30 2.33
C ARG A 120 18.32 11.56 3.50
N ASN A 121 19.51 11.97 3.91
CA ASN A 121 20.29 11.27 4.95
C ASN A 121 20.85 12.27 5.96
N THR A 122 19.98 12.78 6.82
CA THR A 122 20.37 13.70 7.90
C THR A 122 19.81 13.21 9.23
N SER A 123 19.87 14.05 10.24
CA SER A 123 19.25 13.82 11.54
C SER A 123 18.54 15.08 11.99
N VAL A 124 17.41 14.91 12.67
CA VAL A 124 16.80 15.99 13.46
C VAL A 124 17.60 16.10 14.74
N THR A 125 18.19 17.27 14.97
CA THR A 125 18.99 17.56 16.17
C THR A 125 18.34 18.68 16.93
N ILE A 126 17.93 18.39 18.15
CA ILE A 126 17.30 19.32 19.08
C ILE A 126 18.35 19.68 20.13
N SER A 127 18.64 20.97 20.29
CA SER A 127 19.49 21.46 21.35
C SER A 127 18.76 22.46 22.22
N PHE A 128 19.00 22.43 23.52
CA PHE A 128 18.46 23.38 24.48
C PHE A 128 19.59 24.00 25.28
N GLU A 129 19.75 25.32 25.19
CA GLU A 129 20.62 26.09 26.07
C GLU A 129 19.91 26.27 27.42
N PHE A 130 20.17 25.33 28.33
CA PHE A 130 19.51 25.27 29.64
C PHE A 130 19.96 26.39 30.58
N ALA A 131 21.21 26.82 30.42
CA ALA A 131 21.88 27.91 31.12
C ALA A 131 23.06 28.39 30.28
N ASP A 132 23.66 29.53 30.65
CA ASP A 132 24.80 30.10 29.93
C ASP A 132 25.91 29.07 29.70
N GLY A 133 26.10 28.66 28.44
CA GLY A 133 27.13 27.68 28.05
C GLY A 133 26.81 26.21 28.36
N VAL A 134 25.62 25.91 28.90
CA VAL A 134 25.17 24.53 29.20
C VAL A 134 24.12 24.12 28.17
N VAL A 135 24.58 23.43 27.12
CA VAL A 135 23.74 23.00 25.99
C VAL A 135 23.50 21.49 26.03
N LEU A 136 22.22 21.11 26.12
CA LEU A 136 21.78 19.73 26.03
C LEU A 136 21.40 19.42 24.59
N VAL A 137 21.71 18.21 24.11
CA VAL A 137 21.51 17.83 22.70
C VAL A 137 20.91 16.44 22.60
N HIS A 138 19.94 16.28 21.70
CA HIS A 138 19.39 14.99 21.29
C HIS A 138 19.29 14.94 19.77
N SER A 139 19.60 13.79 19.17
CA SER A 139 19.65 13.64 17.72
C SER A 139 19.05 12.31 17.26
N VAL A 140 18.21 12.38 16.24
CA VAL A 140 17.45 11.25 15.69
C VAL A 140 17.65 11.19 14.17
N PRO A 141 18.02 10.04 13.59
CA PRO A 141 18.25 9.95 12.15
C PRO A 141 16.96 10.07 11.34
N ILE A 142 17.08 10.69 10.17
CA ILE A 142 16.08 10.67 9.09
C ILE A 142 16.53 9.67 8.03
N ARG A 143 15.65 8.76 7.64
CA ARG A 143 15.92 7.73 6.63
C ARG A 143 14.68 7.43 5.81
N TRP A 144 14.91 7.29 4.52
CA TRP A 144 14.00 6.61 3.60
C TRP A 144 13.93 5.09 3.85
N ASN A 145 12.87 4.45 3.40
CA ASN A 145 12.46 3.08 3.66
C ASN A 145 12.12 2.38 2.34
N ILE A 146 12.15 1.04 2.31
CA ILE A 146 11.64 0.31 1.15
C ILE A 146 10.17 0.01 1.42
N GLY A 147 9.30 0.48 0.53
CA GLY A 147 7.88 0.21 0.60
C GLY A 147 7.54 -1.28 0.41
N THR A 148 6.28 -1.62 0.64
CA THR A 148 5.76 -2.97 0.38
C THR A 148 4.36 -2.90 -0.20
N ILE A 149 4.00 -3.84 -1.06
CA ILE A 149 2.64 -4.01 -1.58
C ILE A 149 2.16 -5.44 -1.34
N LYS A 150 0.87 -5.63 -1.03
CA LYS A 150 0.24 -6.94 -0.92
C LYS A 150 -1.24 -6.89 -1.29
N PHE A 151 -1.74 -7.98 -1.85
CA PHE A 151 -3.17 -8.29 -1.78
C PHE A 151 -3.50 -8.74 -0.36
N LEU A 152 -4.66 -8.33 0.17
CA LEU A 152 -5.08 -8.78 1.50
C LEU A 152 -5.46 -10.26 1.53
N GLU A 153 -5.86 -10.83 0.39
CA GLU A 153 -6.16 -12.25 0.23
C GLU A 153 -5.21 -12.90 -0.79
N SER A 154 -4.85 -14.16 -0.54
CA SER A 154 -4.05 -14.96 -1.47
C SER A 154 -4.84 -15.45 -2.69
N GLN A 155 -6.18 -15.41 -2.61
CA GLN A 155 -7.10 -15.83 -3.65
C GLN A 155 -8.40 -15.02 -3.56
N TYR A 156 -8.91 -14.57 -4.70
CA TYR A 156 -10.21 -13.90 -4.82
C TYR A 156 -11.18 -14.70 -5.70
N LEU A 157 -12.47 -14.59 -5.40
CA LEU A 157 -13.56 -15.16 -6.18
C LEU A 157 -14.30 -14.08 -7.00
N VAL A 158 -15.08 -14.50 -8.00
CA VAL A 158 -15.82 -13.63 -8.94
C VAL A 158 -16.64 -12.52 -8.26
N ASP A 159 -17.27 -12.79 -7.12
CA ASP A 159 -18.14 -11.82 -6.42
C ASP A 159 -17.41 -11.00 -5.34
N GLN A 160 -16.09 -11.14 -5.23
CA GLN A 160 -15.30 -10.46 -4.20
C GLN A 160 -14.68 -9.15 -4.71
N ILE A 161 -14.51 -8.22 -3.78
CA ILE A 161 -13.73 -7.00 -3.98
C ILE A 161 -12.32 -7.28 -3.49
N ALA A 162 -11.31 -6.97 -4.30
CA ALA A 162 -9.93 -7.05 -3.84
C ALA A 162 -9.49 -5.76 -3.18
N THR A 163 -8.88 -5.88 -2.01
CA THR A 163 -8.20 -4.78 -1.32
C THR A 163 -6.70 -5.01 -1.42
N ILE A 164 -6.00 -4.01 -1.93
CA ILE A 164 -4.56 -4.00 -2.07
C ILE A 164 -4.01 -2.98 -1.08
N ARG A 165 -3.06 -3.40 -0.26
CA ARG A 165 -2.41 -2.55 0.73
C ARG A 165 -0.96 -2.32 0.34
N THR A 166 -0.59 -1.05 0.31
CA THR A 166 0.80 -0.60 0.19
C THR A 166 1.21 0.09 1.48
N ILE A 167 2.41 -0.21 1.97
CA ILE A 167 2.98 0.45 3.16
C ILE A 167 4.27 1.10 2.71
N ASP A 168 4.30 2.43 2.74
CA ASP A 168 5.48 3.23 2.51
C ASP A 168 5.40 4.48 3.40
N GLN A 169 6.30 4.56 4.38
CA GLN A 169 6.32 5.68 5.31
C GLN A 169 6.79 6.97 4.63
N ASP A 170 7.59 6.87 3.58
CA ASP A 170 8.17 8.03 2.90
C ASP A 170 7.16 8.76 2.03
N MET A 171 6.08 8.07 1.64
CA MET A 171 4.97 8.60 0.85
C MET A 171 3.88 9.30 1.68
N ASN A 172 4.03 9.33 3.02
CA ASN A 172 3.27 10.23 3.89
C ASN A 172 3.87 11.64 3.78
N LEU A 173 3.62 12.28 2.64
CA LEU A 173 4.23 13.57 2.26
C LEU A 173 3.70 14.73 3.10
N ASN A 174 2.46 14.61 3.59
CA ASN A 174 1.87 15.61 4.49
C ASN A 174 1.11 14.94 5.65
N PRO A 175 1.68 14.92 6.87
CA PRO A 175 1.09 14.25 8.03
C PRO A 175 -0.22 14.89 8.54
N GLU A 176 -0.65 16.03 7.98
CA GLU A 176 -1.93 16.68 8.30
C GLU A 176 -3.06 16.36 7.32
N THR A 177 -2.80 15.61 6.25
CA THR A 177 -3.80 15.28 5.22
C THR A 177 -3.74 13.80 4.87
N ILE A 178 -4.78 13.32 4.19
CA ILE A 178 -4.76 11.99 3.60
C ILE A 178 -4.01 12.09 2.28
N ASP A 179 -2.88 11.41 2.19
CA ASP A 179 -2.11 11.30 0.96
C ASP A 179 -2.64 10.18 0.06
N GLN A 180 -2.18 10.16 -1.18
CA GLN A 180 -2.51 9.11 -2.14
C GLN A 180 -1.27 8.72 -2.95
N ILE A 181 -1.24 7.47 -3.39
CA ILE A 181 -0.20 6.93 -4.27
C ILE A 181 -0.83 6.16 -5.41
N GLN A 182 -0.13 6.02 -6.53
CA GLN A 182 -0.57 5.17 -7.63
C GLN A 182 0.03 3.77 -7.53
N ILE A 183 -0.79 2.77 -7.81
CA ILE A 183 -0.35 1.38 -7.97
C ILE A 183 -0.94 0.82 -9.27
N GLU A 184 -0.20 -0.07 -9.92
CA GLU A 184 -0.63 -0.77 -11.13
C GLU A 184 -1.13 -2.16 -10.77
N ILE A 185 -2.30 -2.56 -11.24
CA ILE A 185 -2.85 -3.91 -11.06
C ILE A 185 -3.11 -4.54 -12.43
N ALA A 186 -2.63 -5.76 -12.62
CA ALA A 186 -2.78 -6.53 -13.87
C ALA A 186 -3.22 -7.97 -13.59
N SER A 187 -3.70 -8.66 -14.62
CA SER A 187 -3.99 -10.10 -14.62
C SER A 187 -3.25 -10.79 -15.77
N ASP A 188 -3.18 -12.12 -15.74
CA ASP A 188 -2.64 -12.87 -16.89
C ASP A 188 -3.45 -12.62 -18.19
N SER A 189 -4.77 -12.39 -18.07
CA SER A 189 -5.65 -12.08 -19.20
C SER A 189 -5.69 -10.59 -19.57
N ASP A 190 -5.22 -9.69 -18.69
CA ASP A 190 -5.08 -8.26 -18.93
C ASP A 190 -3.75 -7.73 -18.39
N ILE A 191 -2.73 -7.85 -19.25
CA ILE A 191 -1.34 -7.45 -18.95
C ILE A 191 -1.22 -5.92 -18.84
N ALA A 192 -2.05 -5.17 -19.56
CA ALA A 192 -2.06 -3.70 -19.46
C ALA A 192 -2.67 -3.27 -18.12
N GLY A 193 -3.71 -3.97 -17.68
CA GLY A 193 -4.29 -3.81 -16.35
C GLY A 193 -4.93 -2.44 -16.15
N ILE A 194 -4.85 -1.96 -14.90
CA ILE A 194 -5.37 -0.68 -14.44
C ILE A 194 -4.35 0.01 -13.54
N THR A 195 -4.36 1.34 -13.55
CA THR A 195 -3.71 2.16 -12.51
C THR A 195 -4.77 2.67 -11.57
N VAL A 196 -4.57 2.48 -10.26
CA VAL A 196 -5.52 2.90 -9.23
C VAL A 196 -4.83 3.74 -8.17
N ASN A 197 -5.57 4.71 -7.63
CA ASN A 197 -5.09 5.51 -6.50
C ASN A 197 -5.38 4.74 -5.21
N ALA A 198 -4.33 4.41 -4.46
CA ALA A 198 -4.42 3.94 -3.10
C ALA A 198 -4.42 5.16 -2.16
N LEU A 199 -5.42 5.23 -1.27
CA LEU A 199 -5.56 6.33 -0.33
C LEU A 199 -4.96 5.93 1.00
N GLU A 200 -4.31 6.87 1.67
CA GLU A 200 -3.82 6.68 3.02
C GLU A 200 -5.01 6.35 3.96
N THR A 201 -4.84 5.34 4.81
CA THR A 201 -5.91 4.84 5.67
C THR A 201 -6.27 5.81 6.79
N ASN A 202 -5.28 6.55 7.29
CA ASN A 202 -5.40 7.62 8.27
C ASN A 202 -4.27 8.62 8.03
N GLN A 203 -4.45 9.87 8.44
CA GLN A 203 -3.38 10.87 8.43
C GLN A 203 -2.16 10.34 9.19
N ASP A 204 -0.96 10.57 8.65
CA ASP A 204 0.32 10.20 9.27
C ASP A 204 0.51 8.69 9.49
N SER A 205 -0.08 7.84 8.65
CA SER A 205 0.02 6.38 8.77
C SER A 205 1.08 5.77 7.85
N GLY A 206 1.31 6.34 6.67
CA GLY A 206 2.09 5.73 5.58
C GLY A 206 1.57 4.37 5.14
N VAL A 207 0.27 4.09 5.36
CA VAL A 207 -0.42 2.87 4.96
C VAL A 207 -1.53 3.25 4.00
N PHE A 208 -1.45 2.76 2.78
CA PHE A 208 -2.34 3.08 1.66
C PHE A 208 -3.15 1.87 1.24
N GLU A 209 -4.43 2.08 0.93
CA GLU A 209 -5.33 1.03 0.45
C GLU A 209 -6.07 1.46 -0.82
N ALA A 210 -6.15 0.53 -1.78
CA ALA A 210 -7.00 0.63 -2.96
C ALA A 210 -7.94 -0.58 -3.01
N THR A 211 -9.16 -0.34 -3.47
CA THR A 211 -10.14 -1.39 -3.74
C THR A 211 -10.43 -1.49 -5.23
N ILE A 212 -10.42 -2.72 -5.75
CA ILE A 212 -10.76 -3.01 -7.14
C ILE A 212 -11.88 -4.04 -7.25
N THR A 213 -12.61 -3.99 -8.35
CA THR A 213 -13.62 -5.00 -8.73
C THR A 213 -13.15 -5.79 -9.94
N PHE A 214 -13.71 -6.97 -10.10
CA PHE A 214 -13.38 -7.89 -11.19
C PHE A 214 -14.50 -7.92 -12.23
N SER A 215 -14.14 -8.13 -13.49
CA SER A 215 -15.10 -8.41 -14.56
C SER A 215 -14.53 -9.42 -15.54
N GLN A 216 -15.37 -10.36 -15.97
CA GLN A 216 -14.98 -11.41 -16.90
C GLN A 216 -15.46 -11.12 -18.34
N SER A 217 -16.21 -10.03 -18.52
CA SER A 217 -16.88 -9.68 -19.79
C SER A 217 -16.67 -8.23 -20.23
N SER A 218 -16.28 -7.34 -19.32
CA SER A 218 -16.01 -5.94 -19.62
C SER A 218 -14.53 -5.63 -19.54
N THR A 219 -14.03 -4.84 -20.48
CA THR A 219 -12.64 -4.34 -20.44
C THR A 219 -12.38 -3.54 -19.16
N SER A 220 -11.12 -3.56 -18.76
CA SER A 220 -10.61 -2.78 -17.63
C SER A 220 -10.91 -1.29 -17.78
N SER A 221 -11.33 -0.66 -16.68
CA SER A 221 -11.62 0.77 -16.63
C SER A 221 -11.77 1.24 -15.19
N GLY A 222 -11.15 2.35 -14.83
CA GLY A 222 -11.13 2.86 -13.46
C GLY A 222 -10.61 1.78 -12.50
N ASN A 223 -11.40 1.43 -11.48
CA ASN A 223 -11.03 0.41 -10.51
C ASN A 223 -11.54 -1.00 -10.88
N ARG A 224 -12.03 -1.21 -12.10
CA ARG A 224 -12.47 -2.52 -12.58
C ARG A 224 -11.38 -3.16 -13.42
N LEU A 225 -10.93 -4.35 -13.03
CA LEU A 225 -9.95 -5.16 -13.76
C LEU A 225 -10.65 -6.29 -14.53
N PHE A 226 -10.28 -6.46 -15.80
CA PHE A 226 -10.63 -7.63 -16.58
C PHE A 226 -9.81 -8.84 -16.11
N VAL A 227 -10.49 -9.92 -15.76
CA VAL A 227 -9.85 -11.13 -15.23
C VAL A 227 -10.70 -12.36 -15.52
N ILE A 228 -10.05 -13.46 -15.87
CA ILE A 228 -10.70 -14.75 -16.12
C ILE A 228 -10.36 -15.71 -14.98
N PRO A 229 -11.30 -16.55 -14.49
CA PRO A 229 -10.99 -17.57 -13.49
C PRO A 229 -9.82 -18.47 -13.90
N GLY A 230 -8.83 -18.56 -13.02
CA GLY A 230 -7.54 -19.22 -13.26
C GLY A 230 -6.36 -18.24 -13.44
N ASP A 231 -6.65 -16.95 -13.62
CA ASP A 231 -5.62 -15.91 -13.74
C ASP A 231 -4.85 -15.71 -12.44
N LYS A 232 -3.57 -15.40 -12.57
CA LYS A 232 -2.82 -14.72 -11.52
C LYS A 232 -3.04 -13.22 -11.61
N LEU A 233 -3.12 -12.62 -10.42
CA LEU A 233 -3.18 -11.17 -10.24
C LEU A 233 -1.81 -10.66 -9.85
N TYR A 234 -1.45 -9.49 -10.36
CA TYR A 234 -0.19 -8.81 -10.08
C TYR A 234 -0.49 -7.39 -9.63
N GLY A 235 0.02 -7.00 -8.48
CA GLY A 235 0.04 -5.61 -8.03
C GLY A 235 1.47 -5.10 -8.08
N LYS A 236 1.71 -3.97 -8.74
CA LYS A 236 3.03 -3.33 -8.84
C LYS A 236 2.97 -1.97 -8.16
N TYR A 237 3.92 -1.75 -7.28
CA TYR A 237 4.22 -0.45 -6.68
C TYR A 237 5.65 -0.08 -7.06
N GLU A 238 5.84 1.13 -7.57
CA GLU A 238 7.16 1.67 -7.89
C GLU A 238 7.59 2.60 -6.75
N ASP A 239 8.63 2.20 -6.03
CA ASP A 239 9.20 2.95 -4.92
C ASP A 239 10.40 3.77 -5.43
N ARG A 240 10.32 5.10 -5.26
CA ARG A 240 11.34 6.09 -5.65
C ARG A 240 12.01 6.77 -4.46
N THR A 241 11.76 6.28 -3.25
CA THR A 241 12.30 6.79 -1.98
C THR A 241 13.11 5.71 -1.28
N LEU A 242 14.21 5.28 -1.89
CA LEU A 242 14.98 4.13 -1.36
C LEU A 242 16.03 4.54 -0.32
N PRO A 243 16.31 3.73 0.72
CA PRO A 243 17.43 3.96 1.64
C PRO A 243 18.79 3.80 0.97
N ARG A 244 19.87 4.18 1.66
CA ARG A 244 21.22 3.78 1.22
C ARG A 244 21.33 2.25 1.19
N PRO A 245 22.04 1.66 0.21
CA PRO A 245 23.02 2.27 -0.69
C PRO A 245 22.47 2.78 -2.04
N PHE A 246 21.15 2.78 -2.27
CA PHE A 246 20.57 3.24 -3.53
C PHE A 246 20.93 4.72 -3.81
N SER A 247 20.97 5.12 -5.09
CA SER A 247 21.07 6.53 -5.45
C SER A 247 19.78 7.27 -5.09
N ILE A 248 19.81 8.60 -5.11
CA ILE A 248 18.62 9.43 -4.88
C ILE A 248 17.57 9.29 -6.00
N SER A 249 18.02 8.96 -7.20
CA SER A 249 17.18 8.69 -8.37
C SER A 249 16.91 7.18 -8.55
N GLY A 250 17.15 6.38 -7.51
CA GLY A 250 16.94 4.95 -7.56
C GLY A 250 15.44 4.64 -7.54
N GLU A 251 15.03 3.65 -8.32
CA GLU A 251 13.65 3.17 -8.37
C GLU A 251 13.63 1.65 -8.17
N LEU A 252 12.59 1.15 -7.51
CA LEU A 252 12.39 -0.27 -7.26
C LEU A 252 10.94 -0.66 -7.53
N ASN A 253 10.75 -1.61 -8.46
CA ASN A 253 9.46 -2.22 -8.68
C ASN A 253 9.22 -3.35 -7.67
N ILE A 254 8.20 -3.19 -6.84
CA ILE A 254 7.77 -4.17 -5.84
C ILE A 254 6.50 -4.83 -6.36
N ILE A 255 6.49 -6.17 -6.41
CA ILE A 255 5.40 -6.96 -6.99
C ILE A 255 4.71 -7.81 -5.92
N ALA A 256 3.40 -7.65 -5.79
CA ALA A 256 2.49 -8.54 -5.08
C ALA A 256 1.81 -9.51 -6.05
N LYS A 257 1.46 -10.70 -5.56
CA LYS A 257 0.71 -11.70 -6.34
C LYS A 257 -0.49 -12.22 -5.57
N SER A 258 -1.55 -12.54 -6.28
CA SER A 258 -2.72 -13.27 -5.79
C SER A 258 -3.28 -14.12 -6.94
N SER A 259 -4.35 -14.88 -6.72
CA SER A 259 -5.04 -15.64 -7.77
C SER A 259 -6.51 -15.29 -7.82
N PHE A 260 -7.13 -15.48 -8.99
CA PHE A 260 -8.54 -15.26 -9.20
C PHE A 260 -9.23 -16.54 -9.64
N GLU A 261 -10.30 -16.92 -8.98
CA GLU A 261 -10.96 -18.22 -9.16
C GLU A 261 -12.48 -18.09 -9.28
N SER A 262 -13.10 -19.09 -9.89
CA SER A 262 -14.57 -19.16 -9.95
C SER A 262 -15.12 -19.78 -8.66
N ASN A 263 -16.29 -19.31 -8.24
CA ASN A 263 -17.12 -19.98 -7.23
C ASN A 263 -17.77 -21.27 -7.77
N ILE A 264 -17.77 -21.50 -9.09
CA ILE A 264 -18.28 -22.71 -9.74
C ILE A 264 -17.11 -23.64 -10.10
N PRO A 265 -17.12 -24.92 -9.67
CA PRO A 265 -16.10 -25.90 -10.06
C PRO A 265 -16.05 -26.09 -11.58
N ALA A 266 -14.86 -26.25 -12.15
CA ALA A 266 -14.65 -26.36 -13.61
C ALA A 266 -15.59 -27.35 -14.31
N MET A 267 -15.80 -28.55 -13.73
CA MET A 267 -16.69 -29.57 -14.29
C MET A 267 -18.18 -29.21 -14.29
N LYS A 268 -18.59 -28.15 -13.57
CA LYS A 268 -19.98 -27.67 -13.50
C LYS A 268 -20.20 -26.40 -14.32
N ARG A 269 -19.16 -25.90 -15.00
CA ARG A 269 -19.23 -24.69 -15.84
C ARG A 269 -19.75 -24.99 -17.25
N THR A 270 -19.97 -26.25 -17.58
CA THR A 270 -20.40 -26.71 -18.90
C THR A 270 -21.53 -27.70 -18.73
N ILE A 271 -22.53 -27.62 -19.62
CA ILE A 271 -23.56 -28.64 -19.76
C ILE A 271 -23.22 -29.46 -20.99
N ILE A 272 -23.30 -30.78 -20.86
CA ILE A 272 -23.17 -31.72 -21.95
C ILE A 272 -24.54 -32.37 -22.12
N GLU A 273 -25.19 -32.09 -23.24
CA GLU A 273 -26.47 -32.72 -23.58
C GLU A 273 -26.28 -34.19 -23.95
N LYS A 274 -27.35 -34.96 -23.80
CA LYS A 274 -27.30 -36.40 -24.10
C LYS A 274 -26.97 -36.61 -25.59
N PRO A 275 -25.99 -37.50 -25.92
CA PRO A 275 -25.68 -37.79 -27.32
C PRO A 275 -26.89 -38.31 -28.08
N ILE A 276 -27.06 -37.80 -29.29
CA ILE A 276 -28.02 -38.29 -30.28
C ILE A 276 -27.28 -39.01 -31.41
N VAL A 277 -27.95 -39.98 -32.03
CA VAL A 277 -27.41 -40.69 -33.20
C VAL A 277 -28.17 -40.24 -34.44
N THR A 278 -27.41 -39.79 -35.44
CA THR A 278 -27.94 -39.29 -36.71
C THR A 278 -27.36 -40.05 -37.90
N ASP A 279 -28.01 -39.95 -39.06
CA ASP A 279 -27.42 -40.38 -40.33
C ASP A 279 -26.43 -39.34 -40.89
N SER A 280 -25.87 -39.61 -42.07
CA SER A 280 -24.89 -38.73 -42.72
C SER A 280 -25.43 -37.35 -43.13
N ILE A 281 -26.73 -37.13 -43.07
CA ILE A 281 -27.41 -35.86 -43.40
C ILE A 281 -28.04 -35.20 -42.15
N GLY A 282 -27.73 -35.69 -40.95
CA GLY A 282 -28.15 -35.09 -39.68
C GLY A 282 -29.55 -35.51 -39.20
N LYS A 283 -30.20 -36.48 -39.84
CA LYS A 283 -31.51 -36.97 -39.39
C LYS A 283 -31.32 -37.93 -38.22
N VAL A 284 -32.04 -37.68 -37.12
CA VAL A 284 -32.06 -38.57 -35.95
C VAL A 284 -32.57 -39.97 -36.30
N LEU A 285 -31.86 -41.00 -35.82
CA LEU A 285 -32.14 -42.40 -36.11
C LEU A 285 -32.84 -43.09 -34.93
N ASP A 286 -34.06 -43.60 -35.17
CA ASP A 286 -34.81 -44.38 -34.18
C ASP A 286 -34.36 -45.85 -34.09
N LYS A 287 -33.66 -46.34 -35.11
CA LYS A 287 -33.16 -47.72 -35.19
C LYS A 287 -31.77 -47.76 -35.82
N LEU A 288 -30.88 -48.54 -35.21
CA LEU A 288 -29.53 -48.79 -35.71
C LEU A 288 -29.53 -50.08 -36.53
N LEU A 289 -28.97 -50.02 -37.74
CA LEU A 289 -28.85 -51.15 -38.65
C LEU A 289 -27.37 -51.49 -38.85
N VAL A 290 -27.08 -52.79 -38.92
CA VAL A 290 -25.72 -53.29 -39.20
C VAL A 290 -25.29 -52.81 -40.59
N ASN A 291 -24.01 -52.42 -40.72
CA ASN A 291 -23.39 -51.87 -41.93
C ASN A 291 -23.88 -50.50 -42.39
N ASN A 292 -24.62 -49.76 -41.55
CA ASN A 292 -24.95 -48.36 -41.82
C ASN A 292 -23.94 -47.41 -41.15
N GLN A 293 -23.55 -46.37 -41.87
CA GLN A 293 -22.80 -45.25 -41.29
C GLN A 293 -23.74 -44.37 -40.47
N LEU A 294 -23.28 -43.95 -39.30
CA LEU A 294 -23.97 -43.06 -38.38
C LEU A 294 -23.03 -41.97 -37.87
N GLN A 295 -23.60 -40.92 -37.31
CA GLN A 295 -22.91 -39.87 -36.57
C GLN A 295 -23.43 -39.85 -35.14
N ILE A 296 -22.56 -39.55 -34.19
CA ILE A 296 -22.93 -39.30 -32.80
C ILE A 296 -22.67 -37.82 -32.57
N VAL A 297 -23.73 -37.09 -32.25
CA VAL A 297 -23.69 -35.63 -32.06
C VAL A 297 -24.03 -35.35 -30.61
N SER A 298 -23.37 -34.37 -30.00
CA SER A 298 -23.64 -33.95 -28.63
C SER A 298 -23.45 -32.45 -28.52
N GLU A 299 -24.46 -31.78 -27.99
CA GLU A 299 -24.37 -30.35 -27.73
C GLU A 299 -23.62 -30.12 -26.43
N ILE A 300 -22.65 -29.20 -26.47
CA ILE A 300 -21.87 -28.78 -25.31
C ILE A 300 -22.00 -27.27 -25.14
N VAL A 301 -22.47 -26.85 -23.96
CA VAL A 301 -22.85 -25.46 -23.68
C VAL A 301 -21.98 -24.88 -22.57
N ASN A 302 -21.31 -23.76 -22.85
CA ASN A 302 -20.66 -22.95 -21.82
C ASN A 302 -21.74 -22.17 -21.06
N THR A 303 -21.90 -22.43 -19.76
CA THR A 303 -22.89 -21.71 -18.94
C THR A 303 -22.32 -20.47 -18.26
N GLN A 304 -21.08 -20.11 -18.59
CA GLN A 304 -20.39 -18.98 -18.01
C GLN A 304 -20.51 -17.75 -18.92
N ASP A 305 -20.44 -16.57 -18.31
CA ASP A 305 -20.40 -15.28 -18.99
C ASP A 305 -18.99 -14.91 -19.49
N PHE A 306 -18.06 -15.88 -19.51
CA PHE A 306 -16.68 -15.71 -19.92
C PHE A 306 -16.15 -16.90 -20.74
N GLY A 307 -15.01 -16.65 -21.40
CA GLY A 307 -14.34 -17.60 -22.27
C GLY A 307 -13.76 -18.82 -21.54
N GLN A 308 -14.15 -19.98 -22.04
CA GLN A 308 -13.79 -21.34 -21.66
C GLN A 308 -12.63 -22.04 -22.38
N ASN A 309 -11.72 -22.75 -21.72
CA ASN A 309 -11.10 -23.92 -22.35
C ASN A 309 -11.92 -25.18 -22.01
N PHE A 310 -12.08 -26.10 -22.95
CA PHE A 310 -12.76 -27.38 -22.69
C PHE A 310 -12.04 -28.57 -23.32
N VAL A 311 -12.29 -29.74 -22.72
CA VAL A 311 -12.00 -31.05 -23.30
C VAL A 311 -13.28 -31.88 -23.20
N TYR A 312 -13.76 -32.38 -24.33
CA TYR A 312 -14.90 -33.27 -24.42
C TYR A 312 -14.44 -34.67 -24.78
N LEU A 313 -14.82 -35.67 -23.98
CA LEU A 313 -14.42 -37.07 -24.13
C LEU A 313 -15.67 -37.89 -24.48
N MET A 314 -15.61 -38.62 -25.59
CA MET A 314 -16.66 -39.56 -26.02
C MET A 314 -16.15 -41.00 -25.85
N GLN A 315 -16.91 -41.81 -25.14
CA GLN A 315 -16.62 -43.22 -24.91
C GLN A 315 -17.76 -44.09 -25.42
N ILE A 316 -17.46 -45.09 -26.24
CA ILE A 316 -18.41 -46.11 -26.68
C ILE A 316 -18.02 -47.42 -26.01
N THR A 317 -18.98 -48.07 -25.34
CA THR A 317 -18.79 -49.36 -24.68
C THR A 317 -19.67 -50.44 -25.30
N ASN A 318 -19.22 -51.69 -25.22
CA ASN A 318 -20.09 -52.83 -25.49
C ASN A 318 -21.04 -53.11 -24.31
N GLU A 319 -21.87 -54.14 -24.43
CA GLU A 319 -22.83 -54.56 -23.39
C GLU A 319 -22.17 -55.02 -22.08
N GLU A 320 -20.90 -55.45 -22.13
CA GLU A 320 -20.10 -55.85 -20.97
C GLU A 320 -19.40 -54.65 -20.29
N GLY A 321 -19.59 -53.43 -20.81
CA GLY A 321 -18.95 -52.21 -20.30
C GLY A 321 -17.51 -52.02 -20.76
N ILE A 322 -17.00 -52.85 -21.68
CA ILE A 322 -15.66 -52.71 -22.26
C ILE A 322 -15.66 -51.56 -23.27
N VAL A 323 -14.70 -50.65 -23.13
CA VAL A 323 -14.48 -49.54 -24.08
C VAL A 323 -14.06 -50.10 -25.42
N VAL A 324 -14.91 -49.89 -26.44
CA VAL A 324 -14.64 -50.28 -27.83
C VAL A 324 -14.18 -49.09 -28.67
N SER A 325 -14.45 -47.87 -28.24
CA SER A 325 -13.95 -46.65 -28.86
C SER A 325 -13.80 -45.53 -27.83
N LEU A 326 -12.75 -44.73 -27.98
CA LEU A 326 -12.50 -43.52 -27.20
C LEU A 326 -12.04 -42.42 -28.15
N SER A 327 -12.69 -41.26 -28.08
CA SER A 327 -12.29 -40.07 -28.82
C SER A 327 -12.43 -38.83 -27.94
N TRP A 328 -11.71 -37.77 -28.28
CA TRP A 328 -11.85 -36.49 -27.60
C TRP A 328 -11.66 -35.33 -28.58
N ILE A 329 -12.26 -34.20 -28.20
CA ILE A 329 -12.00 -32.90 -28.81
C ILE A 329 -11.61 -31.92 -27.71
N GLN A 330 -10.76 -30.96 -28.06
CA GLN A 330 -10.42 -29.84 -27.20
C GLN A 330 -10.63 -28.55 -27.97
N GLY A 331 -11.00 -27.50 -27.27
CA GLY A 331 -11.26 -26.22 -27.89
C GLY A 331 -11.54 -25.14 -26.87
N THR A 332 -12.07 -24.03 -27.37
CA THR A 332 -12.47 -22.90 -26.56
C THR A 332 -13.95 -22.58 -26.78
N PHE A 333 -14.62 -22.13 -25.73
CA PHE A 333 -15.95 -21.54 -25.81
C PHE A 333 -15.88 -20.05 -25.56
N ASP A 334 -16.63 -19.27 -26.34
CA ASP A 334 -17.02 -17.93 -25.93
C ASP A 334 -18.09 -18.00 -24.82
N ALA A 335 -18.34 -16.87 -24.17
CA ALA A 335 -19.38 -16.72 -23.16
C ALA A 335 -20.74 -17.18 -23.70
N ASN A 336 -21.44 -18.05 -22.95
CA ASN A 336 -22.76 -18.59 -23.30
C ASN A 336 -22.83 -19.31 -24.67
N GLN A 337 -21.69 -19.73 -25.24
CA GLN A 337 -21.64 -20.42 -26.52
C GLN A 337 -22.10 -21.88 -26.40
N SER A 338 -22.78 -22.36 -27.45
CA SER A 338 -23.07 -23.77 -27.69
C SER A 338 -22.29 -24.28 -28.92
N LEU A 339 -21.77 -25.50 -28.85
CA LEU A 339 -21.16 -26.23 -29.97
C LEU A 339 -21.84 -27.60 -30.13
N GLU A 340 -21.99 -28.05 -31.38
CA GLU A 340 -22.52 -29.37 -31.78
C GLU A 340 -21.42 -30.31 -32.28
#